data_AF-A0A4P9X5B9-F1
#
_entry.id   AF-A0A4P9X5B9-F1
#
_cell.length_a   1.000
_cell.length_b   1.000
_cell.length_c   1.000
_cell.angle_alpha   90.00
_cell.angle_beta   90.00
_cell.angle_gamma   90.00
#
_symmetry.space_group_name_H-M   'P 1'
#
loop_
_entity.id
_entity.type
_entity.pdbx_description
1 polymer ?
#
loop_
_entity_poly.entity_id
_entity_poly.type
_entity_poly.pdbx_seq_one_letter_code
_entity_poly.pdbx_strand_id
1 'polypeptide(L)'
;MVLARFGQLPPLAAAAPTKPAAGPPPPGPPATAAAPLDPACAEAAAGPGRGPAPAPATTAPAPAPAVRQVNSIDGHRIMTLLQEQQARFELVARLPGPADRRVASVFGAETLACLAQLHAREAAYEALRAELPPTAPRCVDAAAQLHQATLALCRHFKEHPHAARKLAYLNLAVSPAMEEMERCHATMKALIQTQLSTSYEDDRQRQKQLTGIIAKERKRAEEIKALTEQLVLAQNQRDSELHQQDTTIRALKEELKTMTARNEETTKRLMMRSKHKEDADQHLSSETETAIQNDIRTLSSELQQLLVAHRSAEAHQRKKKFKVEEEVDNWIHNYDQDMQEKQADYDEIHSLYQDEKTQLDELSRHHDALQAEWAVIEVERQAAEAQRKRVEAEQARLHKAATQIQAAWRGYATRKKLRLKAVERKKGSGKSSGKKGAKKA
;
A
#
# COMPACT_ATOMS: atom_id res chain seq x y z
N MET A 1 -5.32 51.79 22.75
CA MET A 1 -5.78 50.68 23.62
C MET A 1 -5.85 49.44 22.74
N VAL A 2 -5.05 48.38 22.91
CA VAL A 2 -4.70 47.59 24.11
C VAL A 2 -5.79 46.56 24.43
N LEU A 3 -5.39 45.27 24.37
CA LEU A 3 -6.10 44.05 24.81
C LEU A 3 -7.34 43.61 23.97
N ALA A 4 -7.58 42.32 23.68
CA ALA A 4 -6.80 41.12 23.97
C ALA A 4 -6.96 40.03 22.88
N ARG A 5 -5.83 39.46 22.41
CA ARG A 5 -5.75 38.02 22.12
C ARG A 5 -5.44 37.32 23.44
N PHE A 6 -6.12 36.23 23.78
CA PHE A 6 -5.50 35.04 24.37
C PHE A 6 -6.49 33.87 24.49
N GLY A 7 -6.01 32.67 24.18
CA GLY A 7 -6.47 31.43 24.83
C GLY A 7 -7.77 30.79 24.36
N GLN A 8 -7.70 30.03 23.26
CA GLN A 8 -8.31 28.69 23.20
C GLN A 8 -7.68 27.88 22.05
N LEU A 9 -6.53 27.26 22.36
CA LEU A 9 -6.07 26.09 21.60
C LEU A 9 -7.08 24.95 21.86
N PRO A 10 -7.58 24.24 20.83
CA PRO A 10 -8.31 23.01 21.06
C PRO A 10 -7.36 21.98 21.72
N PRO A 11 -7.85 21.16 22.67
CA PRO A 11 -6.98 20.21 23.37
C PRO A 11 -6.42 19.18 22.39
N LEU A 12 -5.12 18.89 22.50
CA LEU A 12 -4.56 17.68 21.89
C LEU A 12 -5.36 16.49 22.44
N ALA A 13 -6.09 15.82 21.56
CA ALA A 13 -6.70 14.54 21.89
C ALA A 13 -5.57 13.57 22.28
N ALA A 14 -5.62 13.07 23.51
CA ALA A 14 -4.64 12.11 24.00
C ALA A 14 -4.64 10.90 23.07
N ALA A 15 -3.49 10.61 22.45
CA ALA A 15 -3.32 9.42 21.64
C ALA A 15 -3.55 8.19 22.52
N ALA A 16 -4.67 7.50 22.29
CA ALA A 16 -4.87 6.17 22.87
C ALA A 16 -3.70 5.28 22.43
N PRO A 17 -3.18 4.39 23.30
CA PRO A 17 -2.09 3.50 22.92
C PRO A 17 -2.58 2.56 21.82
N THR A 18 -2.19 2.87 20.58
CA THR A 18 -2.38 1.98 19.44
C THR A 18 -1.62 0.70 19.69
N LYS A 19 -2.35 -0.33 20.08
CA LYS A 19 -1.89 -1.72 20.15
C LYS A 19 -1.09 -2.02 18.88
N PRO A 20 0.17 -2.49 18.96
CA PRO A 20 0.99 -2.67 17.76
C PRO A 20 0.28 -3.64 16.83
N ALA A 21 -0.04 -3.17 15.62
CA ALA A 21 -0.48 -4.05 14.55
C ALA A 21 0.66 -5.04 14.29
N ALA A 22 0.37 -6.34 14.39
CA ALA A 22 1.33 -7.36 14.01
C ALA A 22 1.71 -7.12 12.54
N GLY A 23 3.00 -6.92 12.28
CA GLY A 23 3.49 -6.75 10.92
C GLY A 23 3.17 -7.98 10.07
N PRO A 24 3.07 -7.82 8.73
CA PRO A 24 2.91 -8.98 7.85
C PRO A 24 4.08 -9.95 8.09
N PRO A 25 3.82 -11.26 8.21
CA PRO A 25 4.89 -12.24 8.40
C PRO A 25 5.85 -12.22 7.18
N PRO A 26 7.14 -12.52 7.38
CA PRO A 26 8.12 -12.51 6.30
C PRO A 26 7.76 -13.51 5.19
N PRO A 27 8.18 -13.26 3.94
CA PRO A 27 7.92 -14.18 2.83
C PRO A 27 8.63 -15.51 3.08
N GLY A 28 7.83 -16.58 3.18
CA GLY A 28 8.34 -17.95 3.28
C GLY A 28 9.01 -18.41 1.98
N PRO A 29 9.96 -19.36 2.05
CA PRO A 29 10.71 -19.85 0.89
C PRO A 29 9.84 -20.68 -0.08
N PRO A 30 10.27 -20.85 -1.34
CA PRO A 30 9.49 -21.58 -2.35
C PRO A 30 9.46 -23.08 -2.05
N ALA A 31 8.26 -23.65 -1.91
CA ALA A 31 8.06 -25.08 -1.76
C ALA A 31 7.79 -25.75 -3.12
N THR A 32 8.70 -26.62 -3.55
CA THR A 32 8.45 -27.58 -4.64
C THR A 32 8.94 -28.96 -4.21
N ALA A 33 8.19 -30.00 -4.61
CA ALA A 33 8.50 -31.43 -4.55
C ALA A 33 8.41 -32.17 -3.18
N ALA A 34 7.36 -33.01 -3.14
CA ALA A 34 7.40 -34.45 -2.83
C ALA A 34 7.12 -35.00 -1.41
N ALA A 35 6.32 -36.08 -1.43
CA ALA A 35 6.10 -37.15 -0.44
C ALA A 35 5.18 -36.89 0.78
N PRO A 36 3.96 -37.49 0.77
CA PRO A 36 3.18 -37.76 1.98
C PRO A 36 3.35 -39.21 2.48
N LEU A 37 3.36 -39.40 3.79
CA LEU A 37 3.07 -40.65 4.49
C LEU A 37 2.03 -40.37 5.59
N ASP A 38 1.05 -41.27 5.68
CA ASP A 38 0.12 -41.61 6.78
C ASP A 38 -0.39 -40.54 7.77
N PRO A 39 -1.68 -40.65 8.17
CA PRO A 39 -1.89 -41.14 9.53
C PRO A 39 -3.10 -42.08 9.73
N ALA A 40 -2.96 -43.00 10.70
CA ALA A 40 -4.08 -43.58 11.46
C ALA A 40 -4.49 -42.61 12.61
N CYS A 41 -5.63 -42.68 13.31
CA CYS A 41 -6.34 -43.86 13.83
C CYS A 41 -7.76 -43.51 14.35
N ALA A 42 -8.68 -44.50 14.32
CA ALA A 42 -9.78 -44.76 15.29
C ALA A 42 -10.88 -43.68 15.54
N GLU A 43 -12.15 -43.97 15.88
CA GLU A 43 -13.03 -45.18 15.90
C GLU A 43 -14.50 -44.66 16.04
N ALA A 44 -15.63 -45.38 15.90
CA ALA A 44 -15.99 -46.79 15.60
C ALA A 44 -17.31 -46.75 14.74
N ALA A 45 -18.26 -47.70 14.65
CA ALA A 45 -18.49 -49.02 15.25
C ALA A 45 -19.33 -49.96 14.33
N ALA A 46 -19.21 -51.27 14.58
CA ALA A 46 -20.16 -52.36 14.29
C ALA A 46 -20.46 -52.81 12.83
N GLY A 47 -20.14 -54.09 12.53
CA GLY A 47 -20.72 -54.86 11.42
C GLY A 47 -19.73 -55.85 10.78
N PRO A 48 -19.92 -57.19 10.86
CA PRO A 48 -18.82 -58.14 10.66
C PRO A 48 -18.70 -58.70 9.24
N GLY A 49 -17.48 -59.13 8.90
CA GLY A 49 -17.28 -60.31 8.06
C GLY A 49 -16.89 -60.09 6.59
N ARG A 50 -15.60 -59.91 6.33
CA ARG A 50 -14.95 -60.46 5.13
C ARG A 50 -13.72 -61.25 5.52
N GLY A 51 -13.90 -62.55 5.71
CA GLY A 51 -12.79 -63.50 5.77
C GLY A 51 -12.04 -63.55 4.43
N PRO A 52 -10.83 -64.15 4.41
CA PRO A 52 -10.09 -64.35 3.17
C PRO A 52 -10.93 -65.16 2.18
N ALA A 53 -10.71 -64.92 0.88
CA ALA A 53 -11.39 -65.64 -0.18
C ALA A 53 -11.26 -67.17 0.03
N PRO A 54 -12.34 -67.96 -0.16
CA PRO A 54 -12.24 -69.40 -0.04
C PRO A 54 -11.19 -69.91 -1.03
N ALA A 55 -10.33 -70.81 -0.58
CA ALA A 55 -9.49 -71.60 -1.46
C ALA A 55 -10.35 -72.18 -2.59
N PRO A 56 -9.83 -72.31 -3.83
CA PRO A 56 -10.59 -72.94 -4.91
C PRO A 56 -11.05 -74.30 -4.40
N ALA A 57 -12.38 -74.47 -4.28
CA ALA A 57 -12.95 -75.66 -3.70
C ALA A 57 -12.41 -76.84 -4.48
N THR A 58 -11.61 -77.68 -3.80
CA THR A 58 -11.01 -78.88 -4.38
C THR A 58 -12.10 -79.62 -5.12
N THR A 59 -12.09 -79.56 -6.45
CA THR A 59 -13.08 -80.20 -7.28
C THR A 59 -12.91 -81.68 -7.02
N ALA A 60 -13.79 -82.24 -6.18
CA ALA A 60 -13.72 -83.65 -5.81
C ALA A 60 -13.64 -84.42 -7.12
N PRO A 61 -12.61 -85.26 -7.33
CA PRO A 61 -12.44 -85.96 -8.59
C PRO A 61 -13.75 -86.71 -8.84
N ALA A 62 -14.38 -86.42 -9.99
CA ALA A 62 -15.69 -86.96 -10.32
C ALA A 62 -15.65 -88.47 -10.06
N PRO A 63 -16.57 -89.02 -9.25
CA PRO A 63 -16.53 -90.44 -8.91
C PRO A 63 -16.51 -91.21 -10.22
N ALA A 64 -15.41 -91.95 -10.45
CA ALA A 64 -15.23 -92.76 -11.65
C ALA A 64 -16.53 -93.54 -11.87
N PRO A 65 -17.12 -93.51 -13.08
CA PRO A 65 -18.49 -93.95 -13.29
C PRO A 65 -18.61 -95.38 -12.80
N ALA A 66 -19.25 -95.55 -11.64
CA ALA A 66 -19.46 -96.85 -11.06
C ALA A 66 -20.24 -97.63 -12.11
N VAL A 67 -19.62 -98.68 -12.65
CA VAL A 67 -20.18 -99.50 -13.72
C VAL A 67 -21.38 -100.23 -13.12
N ARG A 68 -22.53 -99.54 -13.10
CA ARG A 68 -23.76 -100.02 -12.51
C ARG A 68 -24.10 -101.33 -13.21
N GLN A 69 -24.18 -102.38 -12.42
CA GLN A 69 -24.57 -103.69 -12.93
C GLN A 69 -26.00 -103.57 -13.47
N VAL A 70 -26.24 -104.21 -14.61
CA VAL A 70 -27.53 -104.15 -15.30
C VAL A 70 -28.48 -105.09 -14.58
N ASN A 71 -29.16 -104.63 -13.54
CA ASN A 71 -29.88 -105.51 -12.60
C ASN A 71 -31.03 -106.35 -13.20
N SER A 72 -31.36 -106.18 -14.49
CA SER A 72 -32.32 -107.00 -15.23
C SER A 72 -31.65 -108.24 -15.84
N ILE A 73 -32.33 -109.39 -15.80
CA ILE A 73 -31.87 -110.64 -16.44
C ILE A 73 -31.78 -110.47 -17.97
N ASP A 74 -32.77 -109.83 -18.59
CA ASP A 74 -32.77 -109.59 -20.03
C ASP A 74 -31.77 -108.51 -20.43
N GLY A 75 -31.53 -107.52 -19.55
CA GLY A 75 -30.44 -106.57 -19.73
C GLY A 75 -29.06 -107.23 -19.69
N HIS A 76 -28.82 -108.21 -18.80
CA HIS A 76 -27.61 -109.04 -18.83
C HIS A 76 -27.49 -109.81 -20.15
N ARG A 77 -28.57 -110.47 -20.62
CA ARG A 77 -28.58 -111.21 -21.89
C ARG A 77 -28.20 -110.32 -23.08
N ILE A 78 -28.76 -109.12 -23.17
CA ILE A 78 -28.45 -108.13 -24.21
C ILE A 78 -26.97 -107.71 -24.12
N MET A 79 -26.45 -107.45 -22.92
CA MET A 79 -25.03 -107.12 -22.73
C MET A 79 -24.09 -108.27 -23.13
N THR A 80 -24.44 -109.53 -22.82
CA THR A 80 -23.68 -110.71 -23.26
C THR A 80 -23.68 -110.85 -24.78
N LEU A 81 -24.82 -110.63 -25.45
CA LEU A 81 -24.89 -110.65 -26.92
C LEU A 81 -24.01 -109.54 -27.53
N LEU A 82 -24.05 -108.33 -26.98
CA LEU A 82 -23.18 -107.22 -27.44
C LEU A 82 -21.69 -107.50 -27.20
N GLN A 83 -21.33 -108.19 -26.12
CA GLN A 83 -19.95 -108.65 -25.89
C GLN A 83 -19.55 -109.74 -26.90
N GLU A 84 -20.45 -110.66 -27.24
CA GLU A 84 -20.17 -111.73 -28.19
C GLU A 84 -20.04 -111.22 -29.63
N GLN A 85 -20.82 -110.21 -30.02
CA GLN A 85 -20.67 -109.54 -31.32
C GLN A 85 -19.36 -108.75 -31.38
N GLN A 86 -19.02 -107.98 -30.34
CA GLN A 86 -17.73 -107.30 -30.24
C GLN A 86 -16.56 -108.26 -30.45
N ALA A 87 -16.57 -109.42 -29.77
CA ALA A 87 -15.52 -110.45 -29.93
C ALA A 87 -15.44 -111.05 -31.35
N ARG A 88 -16.54 -111.03 -32.12
CA ARG A 88 -16.54 -111.45 -33.54
C ARG A 88 -15.99 -110.35 -34.45
N PHE A 89 -16.32 -109.09 -34.21
CA PHE A 89 -15.75 -107.95 -34.95
C PHE A 89 -14.23 -107.88 -34.75
N GLU A 90 -13.76 -107.97 -33.50
CA GLU A 90 -12.34 -107.99 -33.12
C GLU A 90 -11.54 -109.16 -33.71
N LEU A 91 -12.22 -110.24 -34.12
CA LEU A 91 -11.63 -111.41 -34.78
C LEU A 91 -11.55 -111.19 -36.30
N VAL A 92 -12.64 -110.71 -36.92
CA VAL A 92 -12.69 -110.41 -38.36
C VAL A 92 -11.77 -109.24 -38.73
N ALA A 93 -11.68 -108.22 -37.88
CA ALA A 93 -10.79 -107.06 -38.05
C ALA A 93 -9.30 -107.42 -38.13
N ARG A 94 -8.90 -108.56 -37.55
CA ARG A 94 -7.52 -109.04 -37.46
C ARG A 94 -7.19 -110.19 -38.42
N LEU A 95 -8.07 -110.48 -39.38
CA LEU A 95 -7.81 -111.50 -40.41
C LEU A 95 -6.68 -111.02 -41.35
N PRO A 96 -5.73 -111.89 -41.71
CA PRO A 96 -4.64 -111.53 -42.62
C PRO A 96 -5.15 -111.41 -44.06
N GLY A 97 -4.51 -110.57 -44.86
CA GLY A 97 -4.81 -110.47 -46.30
C GLY A 97 -4.11 -111.56 -47.13
N PRO A 98 -4.58 -111.83 -48.37
CA PRO A 98 -4.09 -112.92 -49.22
C PRO A 98 -2.61 -112.79 -49.65
N ALA A 99 -2.01 -111.60 -49.51
CA ALA A 99 -0.60 -111.35 -49.83
C ALA A 99 0.37 -111.61 -48.64
N ASP A 100 -0.14 -111.87 -47.44
CA ASP A 100 0.67 -111.84 -46.22
C ASP A 100 1.40 -113.17 -45.97
N ARG A 101 2.68 -113.24 -46.38
CA ARG A 101 3.50 -114.46 -46.34
C ARG A 101 3.71 -115.04 -44.92
N ARG A 102 3.43 -114.27 -43.86
CA ARG A 102 3.55 -114.68 -42.46
C ARG A 102 2.49 -115.71 -42.03
N VAL A 103 1.40 -115.83 -42.78
CA VAL A 103 0.27 -116.70 -42.46
C VAL A 103 0.67 -118.19 -42.61
N ALA A 104 1.44 -118.51 -43.66
CA ALA A 104 1.84 -119.88 -44.01
C ALA A 104 2.77 -120.56 -42.99
N SER A 105 3.48 -119.80 -42.14
CA SER A 105 4.36 -120.35 -41.10
C SER A 105 3.71 -120.43 -39.71
N VAL A 106 2.58 -119.76 -39.50
CA VAL A 106 1.94 -119.63 -38.17
C VAL A 106 0.72 -120.55 -38.02
N PHE A 107 0.00 -120.80 -39.10
CA PHE A 107 -1.22 -121.59 -39.13
C PHE A 107 -1.00 -122.99 -39.75
N GLY A 108 -1.75 -123.98 -39.26
CA GLY A 108 -1.75 -125.33 -39.81
C GLY A 108 -2.56 -125.44 -41.11
N ALA A 109 -2.39 -126.55 -41.84
CA ALA A 109 -3.00 -126.77 -43.15
C ALA A 109 -4.54 -126.56 -43.18
N GLU A 110 -5.25 -126.92 -42.12
CA GLU A 110 -6.70 -126.75 -42.00
C GLU A 110 -7.11 -125.28 -41.89
N THR A 111 -6.49 -124.51 -41.00
CA THR A 111 -6.74 -123.06 -40.88
C THR A 111 -6.31 -122.31 -42.14
N LEU A 112 -5.23 -122.75 -42.80
CA LEU A 112 -4.81 -122.22 -44.10
C LEU A 112 -5.83 -122.53 -45.21
N ALA A 113 -6.42 -123.73 -45.22
CA ALA A 113 -7.49 -124.07 -46.16
C ALA A 113 -8.75 -123.22 -45.93
N CYS A 114 -9.14 -122.98 -44.67
CA CYS A 114 -10.26 -122.11 -44.33
C CYS A 114 -10.00 -120.64 -44.72
N LEU A 115 -8.79 -120.12 -44.50
CA LEU A 115 -8.39 -118.78 -44.94
C LEU A 115 -8.33 -118.68 -46.48
N ALA A 116 -7.77 -119.67 -47.17
CA ALA A 116 -7.74 -119.70 -48.63
C ALA A 116 -9.15 -119.79 -49.24
N GLN A 117 -10.08 -120.52 -48.60
CA GLN A 117 -11.49 -120.53 -48.98
C GLN A 117 -12.15 -119.17 -48.75
N LEU A 118 -11.88 -118.49 -47.63
CA LEU A 118 -12.37 -117.13 -47.40
C LEU A 118 -11.87 -116.19 -48.51
N HIS A 119 -10.55 -116.11 -48.73
CA HIS A 119 -9.96 -115.24 -49.75
C HIS A 119 -10.43 -115.55 -51.18
N ALA A 120 -10.67 -116.82 -51.51
CA ALA A 120 -11.26 -117.20 -52.79
C ALA A 120 -12.71 -116.70 -52.95
N ARG A 121 -13.50 -116.68 -51.86
CA ARG A 121 -14.86 -116.11 -51.85
C ARG A 121 -14.85 -114.58 -51.81
N GLU A 122 -13.89 -113.97 -51.12
CA GLU A 122 -13.65 -112.52 -51.14
C GLU A 122 -13.32 -112.05 -52.55
N ALA A 123 -12.30 -112.64 -53.20
CA ALA A 123 -11.92 -112.32 -54.57
C ALA A 123 -13.05 -112.54 -55.59
N ALA A 124 -13.84 -113.63 -55.44
CA ALA A 124 -15.01 -113.86 -56.28
C ALA A 124 -16.10 -112.81 -56.07
N TYR A 125 -16.36 -112.40 -54.82
CA TYR A 125 -17.32 -111.35 -54.49
C TYR A 125 -16.86 -109.98 -54.96
N GLU A 126 -15.57 -109.64 -54.81
CA GLU A 126 -14.99 -108.39 -55.29
C GLU A 126 -15.02 -108.28 -56.82
N ALA A 127 -14.70 -109.35 -57.55
CA ALA A 127 -14.84 -109.41 -59.00
C ALA A 127 -16.31 -109.19 -59.44
N LEU A 128 -17.26 -109.88 -58.80
CA LEU A 128 -18.70 -109.68 -59.06
C LEU A 128 -19.16 -108.26 -58.72
N ARG A 129 -18.62 -107.65 -57.65
CA ARG A 129 -18.96 -106.29 -57.20
C ARG A 129 -18.34 -105.19 -58.05
N ALA A 130 -17.27 -105.48 -58.80
CA ALA A 130 -16.71 -104.55 -59.78
C ALA A 130 -17.61 -104.43 -61.03
N GLU A 131 -18.33 -105.50 -61.39
CA GLU A 131 -19.17 -105.57 -62.60
C GLU A 131 -20.67 -105.32 -62.33
N LEU A 132 -21.20 -105.72 -61.17
CA LEU A 132 -22.63 -105.66 -60.83
C LEU A 132 -22.89 -104.90 -59.52
N PRO A 133 -24.06 -104.23 -59.41
CA PRO A 133 -24.48 -103.58 -58.17
C PRO A 133 -24.67 -104.61 -57.03
N PRO A 134 -24.46 -104.23 -55.75
CA PRO A 134 -24.47 -105.16 -54.62
C PRO A 134 -25.84 -105.84 -54.38
N THR A 135 -26.92 -105.30 -54.94
CA THR A 135 -28.28 -105.86 -54.91
C THR A 135 -28.57 -106.89 -56.00
N ALA A 136 -27.66 -107.13 -56.95
CA ALA A 136 -27.85 -108.17 -57.95
C ALA A 136 -27.85 -109.56 -57.29
N PRO A 137 -28.72 -110.50 -57.71
CA PRO A 137 -28.88 -111.80 -57.03
C PRO A 137 -27.56 -112.58 -56.96
N ARG A 138 -26.73 -112.52 -58.01
CA ARG A 138 -25.40 -113.17 -58.05
C ARG A 138 -24.42 -112.57 -57.02
N CYS A 139 -24.51 -111.26 -56.77
CA CYS A 139 -23.73 -110.59 -55.73
C CYS A 139 -24.25 -110.94 -54.33
N VAL A 140 -25.57 -111.06 -54.16
CA VAL A 140 -26.20 -111.49 -52.90
C VAL A 140 -25.84 -112.94 -52.57
N ASP A 141 -25.87 -113.85 -53.55
CA ASP A 141 -25.45 -115.24 -53.39
C ASP A 141 -23.95 -115.35 -53.06
N ALA A 142 -23.10 -114.57 -53.72
CA ALA A 142 -21.67 -114.50 -53.42
C ALA A 142 -21.40 -113.89 -52.03
N ALA A 143 -22.16 -112.86 -51.63
CA ALA A 143 -22.10 -112.28 -50.28
C ALA A 143 -22.57 -113.28 -49.20
N ALA A 144 -23.59 -114.09 -49.48
CA ALA A 144 -24.06 -115.14 -48.58
C ALA A 144 -23.02 -116.27 -48.43
N GLN A 145 -22.37 -116.67 -49.53
CA GLN A 145 -21.28 -117.64 -49.52
C GLN A 145 -20.02 -117.12 -48.80
N LEU A 146 -19.69 -115.83 -49.01
CA LEU A 146 -18.64 -115.14 -48.28
C LEU A 146 -18.97 -115.08 -46.79
N HIS A 147 -20.17 -114.63 -46.41
CA HIS A 147 -20.63 -114.59 -45.03
C HIS A 147 -20.61 -115.98 -44.37
N GLN A 148 -21.01 -117.03 -45.08
CA GLN A 148 -20.94 -118.41 -44.60
C GLN A 148 -19.48 -118.87 -44.39
N ALA A 149 -18.55 -118.48 -45.27
CA ALA A 149 -17.12 -118.71 -45.09
C ALA A 149 -16.54 -117.92 -43.89
N THR A 150 -16.92 -116.65 -43.71
CA THR A 150 -16.54 -115.85 -42.53
C THR A 150 -17.08 -116.46 -41.24
N LEU A 151 -18.34 -116.93 -41.23
CA LEU A 151 -18.92 -117.63 -40.08
C LEU A 151 -18.25 -118.98 -39.80
N ALA A 152 -17.92 -119.75 -40.84
CA ALA A 152 -17.16 -121.00 -40.69
C ALA A 152 -15.78 -120.74 -40.09
N LEU A 153 -15.07 -119.70 -40.56
CA LEU A 153 -13.77 -119.30 -40.03
C LEU A 153 -13.87 -118.77 -38.59
N CYS A 154 -14.88 -117.98 -38.26
CA CYS A 154 -15.15 -117.52 -36.90
C CYS A 154 -15.52 -118.67 -35.94
N ARG A 155 -16.14 -119.75 -36.43
CA ARG A 155 -16.35 -120.99 -35.66
C ARG A 155 -15.03 -121.76 -35.49
N HIS A 156 -14.27 -121.95 -36.57
CA HIS A 156 -12.94 -122.58 -36.56
C HIS A 156 -12.00 -121.93 -35.54
N PHE A 157 -11.96 -120.60 -35.47
CA PHE A 157 -11.16 -119.88 -34.47
C PHE A 157 -11.71 -119.95 -33.03
N LYS A 158 -13.02 -120.15 -32.84
CA LYS A 158 -13.63 -120.42 -31.53
C LYS A 158 -13.34 -121.84 -31.04
N GLU A 159 -13.39 -122.82 -31.94
CA GLU A 159 -13.12 -124.23 -31.68
C GLU A 159 -11.60 -124.49 -31.50
N HIS A 160 -10.76 -123.69 -32.15
CA HIS A 160 -9.30 -123.70 -32.01
C HIS A 160 -8.74 -122.39 -31.42
N PRO A 161 -8.94 -122.13 -30.12
CA PRO A 161 -8.56 -120.85 -29.48
C PRO A 161 -7.04 -120.57 -29.50
N HIS A 162 -6.21 -121.59 -29.69
CA HIS A 162 -4.77 -121.44 -29.90
C HIS A 162 -4.45 -120.76 -31.25
N ALA A 163 -5.26 -120.99 -32.30
CA ALA A 163 -5.14 -120.30 -33.57
C ALA A 163 -5.62 -118.84 -33.47
N ALA A 164 -6.69 -118.57 -32.72
CA ALA A 164 -7.16 -117.19 -32.47
C ALA A 164 -6.13 -116.36 -31.68
N ARG A 165 -5.46 -116.96 -30.69
CA ARG A 165 -4.35 -116.30 -29.98
C ARG A 165 -3.16 -116.02 -30.89
N LYS A 166 -2.79 -116.95 -31.78
CA LYS A 166 -1.75 -116.71 -32.80
C LYS A 166 -2.10 -115.56 -33.75
N LEU A 167 -3.37 -115.45 -34.15
CA LEU A 167 -3.87 -114.33 -34.95
C LEU A 167 -3.71 -112.98 -34.21
N ALA A 168 -4.02 -112.94 -32.92
CA ALA A 168 -3.80 -111.74 -32.09
C ALA A 168 -2.31 -111.36 -31.98
N TYR A 169 -1.39 -112.33 -31.91
CA TYR A 169 0.06 -112.05 -31.90
C TYR A 169 0.62 -111.52 -33.22
N LEU A 170 -0.06 -111.73 -34.35
CA LEU A 170 0.41 -111.26 -35.66
C LEU A 170 0.33 -109.73 -35.83
N ASN A 171 -0.46 -109.03 -34.99
CA ASN A 171 -0.64 -107.57 -35.00
C ASN A 171 -0.76 -107.00 -36.42
N LEU A 172 -1.65 -107.60 -37.21
CA LEU A 172 -1.98 -107.17 -38.55
C LEU A 172 -2.64 -105.79 -38.50
N ALA A 173 -2.31 -104.93 -39.47
CA ALA A 173 -2.91 -103.61 -39.55
C ALA A 173 -4.41 -103.73 -39.84
N VAL A 174 -5.23 -103.24 -38.92
CA VAL A 174 -6.69 -103.23 -39.07
C VAL A 174 -7.06 -102.16 -40.10
N SER A 175 -8.05 -102.44 -40.96
CA SER A 175 -8.58 -101.43 -41.88
C SER A 175 -9.24 -100.29 -41.10
N PRO A 176 -9.02 -99.00 -41.44
CA PRO A 176 -9.61 -97.87 -40.71
C PRO A 176 -11.16 -97.95 -40.63
N ALA A 177 -11.80 -98.55 -41.64
CA ALA A 177 -13.24 -98.79 -41.64
C ALA A 177 -13.71 -99.81 -40.57
N MET A 178 -12.85 -100.77 -40.21
CA MET A 178 -13.12 -101.73 -39.12
C MET A 178 -12.90 -101.09 -37.75
N GLU A 179 -11.87 -100.25 -37.60
CA GLU A 179 -11.65 -99.50 -36.35
C GLU A 179 -12.80 -98.52 -36.03
N GLU A 180 -13.38 -97.89 -37.07
CA GLU A 180 -14.58 -97.05 -36.92
C GLU A 180 -15.81 -97.86 -36.52
N MET A 181 -15.99 -99.05 -37.08
CA MET A 181 -17.07 -99.97 -36.71
C MET A 181 -16.95 -100.45 -35.25
N GLU A 182 -15.73 -100.81 -34.80
CA GLU A 182 -15.45 -101.17 -33.41
C GLU A 182 -15.72 -99.99 -32.46
N ARG A 183 -15.30 -98.77 -32.82
CA ARG A 183 -15.60 -97.53 -32.06
C ARG A 183 -17.11 -97.31 -31.93
N CYS A 184 -17.85 -97.39 -33.04
CA CYS A 184 -19.30 -97.20 -33.05
C CYS A 184 -20.00 -98.25 -32.17
N HIS A 185 -19.57 -99.52 -32.25
CA HIS A 185 -20.11 -100.58 -31.39
C HIS A 185 -19.77 -100.34 -29.91
N ALA A 186 -18.57 -99.87 -29.57
CA ALA A 186 -18.19 -99.54 -28.20
C ALA A 186 -19.07 -98.41 -27.63
N THR A 187 -19.31 -97.35 -28.40
CA THR A 187 -20.23 -96.26 -28.03
C THR A 187 -21.66 -96.75 -27.85
N MET A 188 -22.18 -97.56 -28.78
CA MET A 188 -23.52 -98.16 -28.68
C MET A 188 -23.67 -99.03 -27.43
N LYS A 189 -22.67 -99.86 -27.13
CA LYS A 189 -22.63 -100.71 -25.93
C LYS A 189 -22.66 -99.88 -24.64
N ALA A 190 -21.90 -98.78 -24.59
CA ALA A 190 -21.90 -97.86 -23.44
C ALA A 190 -23.25 -97.16 -23.26
N LEU A 191 -23.88 -96.70 -24.34
CA LEU A 191 -25.21 -96.09 -24.32
C LEU A 191 -26.29 -97.08 -23.81
N ILE A 192 -26.32 -98.29 -24.37
CA ILE A 192 -27.24 -99.36 -23.95
C ILE A 192 -27.01 -99.71 -22.48
N GLN A 193 -25.75 -99.80 -22.04
CA GLN A 193 -25.43 -100.05 -20.63
C GLN A 193 -25.91 -98.94 -19.70
N THR A 194 -25.74 -97.66 -20.08
CA THR A 194 -26.27 -96.54 -19.28
C THR A 194 -27.80 -96.55 -19.22
N GLN A 195 -28.50 -96.76 -20.34
CA GLN A 195 -29.97 -96.82 -20.37
C GLN A 195 -30.53 -98.00 -19.58
N LEU A 196 -29.88 -99.17 -19.62
CA LEU A 196 -30.25 -100.35 -18.84
C LEU A 196 -29.89 -100.27 -17.35
N SER A 197 -29.18 -99.21 -16.91
CA SER A 197 -28.78 -98.99 -15.51
C SER A 197 -29.29 -97.68 -14.89
N THR A 198 -30.10 -96.92 -15.62
CA THR A 198 -30.90 -95.80 -15.12
C THR A 198 -32.31 -96.25 -14.76
N SER A 199 -32.70 -96.03 -13.50
CA SER A 199 -34.09 -96.21 -13.07
C SER A 199 -34.94 -94.99 -13.45
N TYR A 200 -36.22 -95.20 -13.75
CA TYR A 200 -37.20 -94.13 -13.99
C TYR A 200 -37.26 -93.12 -12.83
N GLU A 201 -37.01 -93.56 -11.60
CA GLU A 201 -36.99 -92.67 -10.43
C GLU A 201 -35.75 -91.75 -10.40
N ASP A 202 -34.58 -92.26 -10.81
CA ASP A 202 -33.36 -91.45 -10.94
C ASP A 202 -33.56 -90.34 -11.98
N ASP A 203 -34.15 -90.67 -13.13
CA ASP A 203 -34.41 -89.69 -14.19
C ASP A 203 -35.48 -88.67 -13.77
N ARG A 204 -36.54 -89.10 -13.08
CA ARG A 204 -37.53 -88.19 -12.49
C ARG A 204 -36.90 -87.25 -11.44
N GLN A 205 -35.91 -87.73 -10.68
CA GLN A 205 -35.19 -86.91 -9.71
C GLN A 205 -34.21 -85.93 -10.39
N ARG A 206 -33.48 -86.35 -11.43
CA ARG A 206 -32.67 -85.46 -12.28
C ARG A 206 -33.53 -84.37 -12.92
N GLN A 207 -34.70 -84.72 -13.48
CA GLN A 207 -35.66 -83.78 -14.05
C GLN A 207 -36.10 -82.73 -13.03
N LYS A 208 -36.47 -83.16 -11.81
CA LYS A 208 -36.84 -82.25 -10.70
C LYS A 208 -35.68 -81.33 -10.31
N GLN A 209 -34.46 -81.85 -10.18
CA GLN A 209 -33.27 -81.06 -9.88
C GLN A 209 -33.00 -80.03 -10.98
N LEU A 210 -33.05 -80.42 -12.25
CA LEU A 210 -32.85 -79.54 -13.41
C LEU A 210 -33.88 -78.40 -13.43
N THR A 211 -35.17 -78.70 -13.28
CA THR A 211 -36.23 -77.67 -13.22
C THR A 211 -36.05 -76.72 -12.03
N GLY A 212 -35.59 -77.22 -10.89
CA GLY A 212 -35.26 -76.40 -9.72
C GLY A 212 -34.02 -75.51 -9.91
N ILE A 213 -33.03 -75.96 -10.69
CA ILE A 213 -31.87 -75.13 -11.09
C ILE A 213 -32.33 -74.04 -12.05
N ILE A 214 -33.05 -74.39 -13.12
CA ILE A 214 -33.58 -73.43 -14.12
C ILE A 214 -34.45 -72.35 -13.45
N ALA A 215 -35.30 -72.72 -12.49
CA ALA A 215 -36.11 -71.76 -11.75
C ALA A 215 -35.27 -70.80 -10.89
N LYS A 216 -34.17 -71.28 -10.29
CA LYS A 216 -33.23 -70.44 -9.53
C LYS A 216 -32.41 -69.53 -10.43
N GLU A 217 -31.99 -70.02 -11.60
CA GLU A 217 -31.27 -69.22 -12.61
C GLU A 217 -32.14 -68.11 -13.17
N ARG A 218 -33.43 -68.37 -13.46
CA ARG A 218 -34.38 -67.33 -13.89
C ARG A 218 -34.54 -66.22 -12.85
N LYS A 219 -34.76 -66.57 -11.59
CA LYS A 219 -34.84 -65.59 -10.48
C LYS A 219 -33.57 -64.77 -10.33
N ARG A 220 -32.40 -65.42 -10.36
CA ARG A 220 -31.10 -64.73 -10.33
C ARG A 220 -30.90 -63.82 -11.54
N ALA A 221 -31.35 -64.22 -12.73
CA ALA A 221 -31.28 -63.38 -13.93
C ALA A 221 -32.21 -62.17 -13.85
N GLU A 222 -33.38 -62.29 -13.24
CA GLU A 222 -34.30 -61.18 -12.93
C GLU A 222 -33.69 -60.23 -11.89
N GLU A 223 -33.11 -60.78 -10.80
CA GLU A 223 -32.38 -60.02 -9.77
C GLU A 223 -31.18 -59.27 -10.37
N ILE A 224 -30.38 -59.92 -11.22
CA ILE A 224 -29.25 -59.29 -11.92
C ILE A 224 -29.76 -58.16 -12.82
N LYS A 225 -30.83 -58.36 -13.59
CA LYS A 225 -31.42 -57.30 -14.43
C LYS A 225 -31.84 -56.09 -13.60
N ALA A 226 -32.63 -56.31 -12.54
CA ALA A 226 -33.08 -55.23 -11.66
C ALA A 226 -31.91 -54.48 -11.01
N LEU A 227 -30.85 -55.19 -10.58
CA LEU A 227 -29.64 -54.57 -10.04
C LEU A 227 -28.85 -53.80 -11.11
N THR A 228 -28.78 -54.30 -12.35
CA THR A 228 -28.13 -53.55 -13.45
C THR A 228 -28.92 -52.30 -13.84
N GLU A 229 -30.25 -52.35 -13.82
CA GLU A 229 -31.12 -51.19 -14.07
C GLU A 229 -30.95 -50.14 -12.96
N GLN A 230 -30.95 -50.56 -11.68
CA GLN A 230 -30.68 -49.67 -10.55
C GLN A 230 -29.28 -49.04 -10.61
N LEU A 231 -28.26 -49.82 -11.00
CA LEU A 231 -26.89 -49.35 -11.16
C LEU A 231 -26.78 -48.30 -12.28
N VAL A 232 -27.43 -48.53 -13.44
CA VAL A 232 -27.48 -47.56 -14.53
C VAL A 232 -28.24 -46.29 -14.14
N LEU A 233 -29.36 -46.42 -13.41
CA LEU A 233 -30.09 -45.25 -12.89
C LEU A 233 -29.23 -44.43 -11.92
N ALA A 234 -28.53 -45.08 -10.98
CA ALA A 234 -27.62 -44.40 -10.04
C ALA A 234 -26.41 -43.76 -10.75
N GLN A 235 -25.86 -44.40 -11.78
CA GLN A 235 -24.82 -43.81 -12.63
C GLN A 235 -25.32 -42.55 -13.34
N ASN A 236 -26.48 -42.63 -14.01
CA ASN A 236 -27.08 -41.49 -14.72
C ASN A 236 -27.41 -40.31 -13.78
N GLN A 237 -27.92 -40.59 -12.58
CA GLN A 237 -28.18 -39.58 -11.54
C GLN A 237 -26.87 -38.88 -11.14
N ARG A 238 -25.85 -39.65 -10.74
CA ARG A 238 -24.51 -39.13 -10.40
C ARG A 238 -23.90 -38.31 -11.54
N ASP A 239 -24.02 -38.77 -12.78
CA ASP A 239 -23.48 -38.06 -13.95
C ASP A 239 -24.22 -36.74 -14.20
N SER A 240 -25.54 -36.71 -13.96
CA SER A 240 -26.32 -35.47 -14.02
C SER A 240 -25.97 -34.48 -12.91
N GLU A 241 -25.71 -34.95 -11.69
CA GLU A 241 -25.26 -34.13 -10.56
C GLU A 241 -23.85 -33.57 -10.80
N LEU A 242 -22.92 -34.40 -11.29
CA LEU A 242 -21.58 -33.97 -11.70
C LEU A 242 -21.65 -32.90 -12.79
N HIS A 243 -22.53 -33.06 -13.80
CA HIS A 243 -22.72 -32.03 -14.81
C HIS A 243 -23.30 -30.72 -14.24
N GLN A 244 -24.25 -30.77 -13.30
CA GLN A 244 -24.76 -29.59 -12.61
C GLN A 244 -23.65 -28.89 -11.81
N GLN A 245 -22.85 -29.65 -11.06
CA GLN A 245 -21.68 -29.12 -10.33
C GLN A 245 -20.66 -28.51 -11.30
N ASP A 246 -20.33 -29.16 -12.41
CA ASP A 246 -19.42 -28.64 -13.44
C ASP A 246 -19.93 -27.36 -14.12
N THR A 247 -21.25 -27.21 -14.32
CA THR A 247 -21.82 -25.94 -14.82
C THR A 247 -21.70 -24.83 -13.79
N THR A 248 -21.97 -25.14 -12.51
CA THR A 248 -21.86 -24.18 -11.40
C THR A 248 -20.41 -23.74 -11.19
N ILE A 249 -19.46 -24.68 -11.22
CA ILE A 249 -18.02 -24.41 -11.13
C ILE A 249 -17.54 -23.53 -12.29
N ARG A 250 -18.06 -23.73 -13.51
CA ARG A 250 -17.75 -22.87 -14.66
C ARG A 250 -18.32 -21.47 -14.51
N ALA A 251 -19.57 -21.33 -14.07
CA ALA A 251 -20.21 -20.04 -13.80
C ALA A 251 -19.43 -19.24 -12.74
N LEU A 252 -19.16 -19.85 -11.58
CA LEU A 252 -18.40 -19.22 -10.48
C LEU A 252 -16.96 -18.85 -10.90
N LYS A 253 -16.29 -19.68 -11.72
CA LYS A 253 -14.97 -19.33 -12.26
C LYS A 253 -15.01 -18.12 -13.17
N GLU A 254 -16.06 -17.95 -13.97
CA GLU A 254 -16.21 -16.80 -14.85
C GLU A 254 -16.61 -15.54 -14.07
N GLU A 255 -17.56 -15.65 -13.14
CA GLU A 255 -17.90 -14.58 -12.20
C GLU A 255 -16.66 -14.06 -11.46
N LEU A 256 -15.85 -14.97 -10.90
CA LEU A 256 -14.60 -14.62 -10.21
C LEU A 256 -13.65 -13.85 -11.13
N LYS A 257 -13.40 -14.31 -12.36
CA LYS A 257 -12.58 -13.56 -13.34
C LYS A 257 -13.15 -12.18 -13.65
N THR A 258 -14.46 -12.06 -13.85
CA THR A 258 -15.07 -10.75 -14.12
C THR A 258 -14.95 -9.82 -12.92
N MET A 259 -15.05 -10.35 -11.69
CA MET A 259 -14.87 -9.59 -10.46
C MET A 259 -13.40 -9.19 -10.24
N THR A 260 -12.42 -10.06 -10.49
CA THR A 260 -11.00 -9.68 -10.41
C THR A 260 -10.65 -8.64 -11.45
N ALA A 261 -11.09 -8.80 -12.71
CA ALA A 261 -10.86 -7.82 -13.76
C ALA A 261 -11.48 -6.44 -13.44
N ARG A 262 -12.73 -6.41 -12.95
CA ARG A 262 -13.38 -5.17 -12.47
C ARG A 262 -12.62 -4.55 -11.29
N ASN A 263 -12.20 -5.33 -10.31
CA ASN A 263 -11.49 -4.84 -9.13
C ASN A 263 -10.08 -4.32 -9.48
N GLU A 264 -9.37 -4.97 -10.40
CA GLU A 264 -8.12 -4.45 -10.93
C GLU A 264 -8.33 -3.12 -11.67
N GLU A 265 -9.37 -3.01 -12.49
CA GLU A 265 -9.67 -1.79 -13.23
C GLU A 265 -10.08 -0.65 -12.29
N THR A 266 -10.95 -0.89 -11.29
CA THR A 266 -11.31 0.14 -10.30
C THR A 266 -10.11 0.56 -9.47
N THR A 267 -9.23 -0.37 -9.09
CA THR A 267 -7.97 -0.06 -8.38
C THR A 267 -7.04 0.79 -9.24
N LYS A 268 -6.81 0.41 -10.51
CA LYS A 268 -6.00 1.18 -11.49
C LYS A 268 -6.57 2.59 -11.70
N ARG A 269 -7.89 2.72 -11.90
CA ARG A 269 -8.58 4.02 -12.04
C ARG A 269 -8.48 4.87 -10.77
N LEU A 270 -8.62 4.28 -9.58
CA LEU A 270 -8.49 4.97 -8.30
C LEU A 270 -7.06 5.45 -8.06
N MET A 271 -6.05 4.61 -8.31
CA MET A 271 -4.63 5.00 -8.22
C MET A 271 -4.30 6.16 -9.17
N MET A 272 -4.72 6.08 -10.43
CA MET A 272 -4.49 7.16 -11.41
C MET A 272 -5.18 8.47 -10.99
N ARG A 273 -6.42 8.41 -10.49
CA ARG A 273 -7.14 9.58 -9.97
C ARG A 273 -6.51 10.16 -8.71
N SER A 274 -6.05 9.29 -7.79
CA SER A 274 -5.35 9.70 -6.57
C SER A 274 -4.04 10.39 -6.90
N LYS A 275 -3.22 9.79 -7.77
CA LYS A 275 -1.96 10.37 -8.21
C LYS A 275 -2.17 11.70 -8.94
N HIS A 276 -3.09 11.78 -9.89
CA HIS A 276 -3.36 13.04 -10.59
C HIS A 276 -3.83 14.16 -9.65
N LYS A 277 -4.62 13.81 -8.62
CA LYS A 277 -4.99 14.76 -7.58
C LYS A 277 -3.78 15.17 -6.73
N GLU A 278 -2.95 14.22 -6.31
CA GLU A 278 -1.73 14.47 -5.55
C GLU A 278 -0.76 15.37 -6.32
N ASP A 279 -0.51 15.09 -7.61
CA ASP A 279 0.32 15.91 -8.49
C ASP A 279 -0.23 17.35 -8.61
N ALA A 280 -1.56 17.52 -8.67
CA ALA A 280 -2.21 18.83 -8.73
C ALA A 280 -2.18 19.58 -7.38
N ASP A 281 -2.45 18.89 -6.26
CA ASP A 281 -2.38 19.44 -4.91
C ASP A 281 -0.93 19.85 -4.57
N GLN A 282 0.08 19.07 -4.99
CA GLN A 282 1.50 19.41 -4.88
C GLN A 282 1.87 20.64 -5.71
N HIS A 283 1.39 20.74 -6.96
CA HIS A 283 1.63 21.92 -7.81
C HIS A 283 1.08 23.19 -7.15
N LEU A 284 -0.19 23.17 -6.72
CA LEU A 284 -0.83 24.29 -6.03
C LEU A 284 -0.10 24.65 -4.71
N SER A 285 0.37 23.67 -3.95
CA SER A 285 1.20 23.93 -2.76
C SER A 285 2.49 24.67 -3.15
N SER A 286 3.19 24.19 -4.19
CA SER A 286 4.44 24.84 -4.66
C SER A 286 4.23 26.26 -5.21
N GLU A 287 3.11 26.52 -5.88
CA GLU A 287 2.74 27.86 -6.36
C GLU A 287 2.43 28.81 -5.20
N THR A 288 1.67 28.35 -4.20
CA THR A 288 1.37 29.17 -3.02
C THR A 288 2.60 29.40 -2.13
N GLU A 289 3.47 28.40 -1.96
CA GLU A 289 4.75 28.55 -1.26
C GLU A 289 5.67 29.55 -1.97
N THR A 290 5.83 29.46 -3.29
CA THR A 290 6.68 30.39 -4.04
C THR A 290 6.11 31.82 -4.05
N ALA A 291 4.79 31.99 -4.12
CA ALA A 291 4.14 33.29 -3.95
C ALA A 291 4.42 33.89 -2.56
N ILE A 292 4.16 33.14 -1.47
CA ILE A 292 4.41 33.58 -0.09
C ILE A 292 5.90 33.87 0.14
N GLN A 293 6.82 33.07 -0.41
CA GLN A 293 8.26 33.34 -0.33
C GLN A 293 8.65 34.64 -1.05
N ASN A 294 8.01 34.96 -2.17
CA ASN A 294 8.24 36.22 -2.87
C ASN A 294 7.70 37.42 -2.08
N ASP A 295 6.50 37.31 -1.49
CA ASP A 295 5.94 38.34 -0.61
C ASP A 295 6.80 38.57 0.65
N ILE A 296 7.36 37.51 1.24
CA ILE A 296 8.32 37.63 2.34
C ILE A 296 9.58 38.39 1.89
N ARG A 297 10.09 38.13 0.68
CA ARG A 297 11.27 38.82 0.14
C ARG A 297 11.01 40.30 -0.14
N THR A 298 9.87 40.64 -0.76
CA THR A 298 9.51 42.03 -1.06
C THR A 298 9.30 42.83 0.23
N LEU A 299 8.47 42.34 1.14
CA LEU A 299 8.23 42.98 2.45
C LEU A 299 9.50 43.11 3.29
N SER A 300 10.41 42.12 3.24
CA SER A 300 11.70 42.22 3.93
C SER A 300 12.60 43.31 3.32
N SER A 301 12.59 43.46 1.99
CA SER A 301 13.33 44.53 1.30
C SER A 301 12.74 45.90 1.61
N GLU A 302 11.41 46.05 1.55
CA GLU A 302 10.70 47.28 1.89
C GLU A 302 10.97 47.71 3.34
N LEU A 303 10.92 46.77 4.29
CA LEU A 303 11.25 47.02 5.70
C LEU A 303 12.71 47.49 5.86
N GLN A 304 13.67 46.86 5.16
CA GLN A 304 15.07 47.31 5.18
C GLN A 304 15.24 48.71 4.60
N GLN A 305 14.59 49.01 3.47
CA GLN A 305 14.62 50.34 2.85
C GLN A 305 14.03 51.41 3.77
N LEU A 306 12.87 51.15 4.39
CA LEU A 306 12.24 52.03 5.37
C LEU A 306 13.13 52.25 6.60
N LEU A 307 13.75 51.20 7.15
CA LEU A 307 14.68 51.32 8.28
C LEU A 307 15.88 52.20 7.95
N VAL A 308 16.46 52.08 6.74
CA VAL A 308 17.57 52.93 6.28
C VAL A 308 17.10 54.38 6.07
N ALA A 309 15.93 54.59 5.44
CA ALA A 309 15.34 55.90 5.22
C ALA A 309 15.03 56.63 6.55
N HIS A 310 14.41 55.95 7.51
CA HIS A 310 14.13 56.53 8.82
C HIS A 310 15.41 56.84 9.60
N ARG A 311 16.42 55.96 9.59
CA ARG A 311 17.73 56.24 10.22
C ARG A 311 18.45 57.43 9.60
N SER A 312 18.41 57.58 8.27
CA SER A 312 19.04 58.71 7.60
C SER A 312 18.29 60.02 7.86
N ALA A 313 16.96 60.00 7.87
CA ALA A 313 16.12 61.14 8.24
C ALA A 313 16.34 61.55 9.71
N GLU A 314 16.38 60.61 10.65
CA GLU A 314 16.68 60.85 12.06
C GLU A 314 18.07 61.47 12.23
N ALA A 315 19.10 60.91 11.58
CA ALA A 315 20.46 61.45 11.62
C ALA A 315 20.54 62.87 11.04
N HIS A 316 19.77 63.17 9.98
CA HIS A 316 19.66 64.51 9.41
C HIS A 316 18.98 65.49 10.38
N GLN A 317 17.90 65.09 11.05
CA GLN A 317 17.25 65.93 12.06
C GLN A 317 18.12 66.14 13.30
N ARG A 318 18.86 65.13 13.77
CA ARG A 318 19.85 65.28 14.86
C ARG A 318 20.95 66.29 14.49
N LYS A 319 21.45 66.26 13.25
CA LYS A 319 22.41 67.26 12.74
C LYS A 319 21.82 68.67 12.67
N LYS A 320 20.56 68.82 12.25
CA LYS A 320 19.86 70.11 12.27
C LYS A 320 19.67 70.64 13.68
N LYS A 321 19.22 69.78 14.60
CA LYS A 321 19.05 70.11 16.02
C LYS A 321 20.36 70.63 16.62
N PHE A 322 21.45 69.87 16.45
CA PHE A 322 22.78 70.25 16.95
C PHE A 322 23.24 71.61 16.42
N LYS A 323 23.05 71.89 15.12
CA LYS A 323 23.38 73.21 14.54
C LYS A 323 22.58 74.36 15.14
N VAL A 324 21.28 74.17 15.37
CA VAL A 324 20.44 75.20 15.99
C VAL A 324 20.79 75.38 17.47
N GLU A 325 21.16 74.31 18.17
CA GLU A 325 21.70 74.39 19.54
C GLU A 325 23.01 75.19 19.56
N GLU A 326 23.95 74.91 18.64
CA GLU A 326 25.21 75.65 18.47
C GLU A 326 24.99 77.13 18.07
N GLU A 327 24.02 77.44 17.22
CA GLU A 327 23.61 78.82 16.88
C GLU A 327 23.05 79.57 18.10
N VAL A 328 22.24 78.90 18.94
CA VAL A 328 21.69 79.46 20.18
C VAL A 328 22.77 79.68 21.24
N ASP A 329 23.67 78.71 21.43
CA ASP A 329 24.80 78.85 22.37
C ASP A 329 25.71 80.03 21.97
N ASN A 330 25.96 80.22 20.67
CA ASN A 330 26.68 81.38 20.16
C ASN A 330 25.94 82.71 20.40
N TRP A 331 24.61 82.74 20.26
CA TRP A 331 23.81 83.94 20.58
C TRP A 331 23.81 84.27 22.08
N ILE A 332 23.73 83.26 22.94
CA ILE A 332 23.85 83.43 24.39
C ILE A 332 25.23 83.99 24.73
N HIS A 333 26.31 83.41 24.19
CA HIS A 333 27.67 83.88 24.43
C HIS A 333 27.89 85.33 24.01
N ASN A 334 27.43 85.71 22.80
CA ASN A 334 27.52 87.08 22.31
C ASN A 334 26.70 88.06 23.16
N TYR A 335 25.52 87.65 23.63
CA TYR A 335 24.67 88.46 24.51
C TYR A 335 25.32 88.65 25.89
N ASP A 336 25.83 87.57 26.50
CA ASP A 336 26.52 87.64 27.78
C ASP A 336 27.79 88.53 27.69
N GLN A 337 28.49 88.50 26.55
CA GLN A 337 29.62 89.39 26.28
C GLN A 337 29.18 90.86 26.14
N ASP A 338 28.21 91.19 25.28
CA ASP A 338 27.75 92.58 25.12
C ASP A 338 27.18 93.12 26.44
N MET A 339 26.45 92.31 27.21
CA MET A 339 25.98 92.69 28.55
C MET A 339 27.12 92.94 29.54
N GLN A 340 28.22 92.18 29.50
CA GLN A 340 29.41 92.44 30.31
C GLN A 340 30.13 93.73 29.87
N GLU A 341 30.26 93.97 28.56
CA GLU A 341 30.84 95.20 28.02
C GLU A 341 29.99 96.42 28.41
N LYS A 342 28.66 96.35 28.26
CA LYS A 342 27.74 97.42 28.69
C LYS A 342 27.74 97.66 30.20
N GLN A 343 27.92 96.61 31.01
CA GLN A 343 28.05 96.77 32.45
C GLN A 343 29.39 97.46 32.81
N ALA A 344 30.48 97.10 32.15
CA ALA A 344 31.78 97.78 32.32
C ALA A 344 31.72 99.25 31.88
N ASP A 345 31.14 99.55 30.71
CA ASP A 345 30.89 100.92 30.22
C ASP A 345 30.09 101.73 31.27
N TYR A 346 29.03 101.13 31.83
CA TYR A 346 28.18 101.77 32.83
C TYR A 346 28.93 102.03 34.14
N ASP A 347 29.71 101.06 34.64
CA ASP A 347 30.46 101.19 35.89
C ASP A 347 31.60 102.22 35.77
N GLU A 348 32.26 102.32 34.61
CA GLU A 348 33.24 103.39 34.31
C GLU A 348 32.57 104.78 34.32
N ILE A 349 31.49 104.95 33.56
CA ILE A 349 30.73 106.23 33.52
C ILE A 349 30.18 106.57 34.91
N HIS A 350 29.73 105.58 35.67
CA HIS A 350 29.24 105.80 37.03
C HIS A 350 30.36 106.25 37.97
N SER A 351 31.56 105.66 37.88
CA SER A 351 32.73 106.11 38.64
C SER A 351 33.08 107.56 38.31
N LEU A 352 33.18 107.89 37.02
CA LEU A 352 33.45 109.26 36.55
C LEU A 352 32.40 110.25 37.04
N TYR A 353 31.11 109.89 36.98
CA TYR A 353 30.03 110.73 37.49
C TYR A 353 30.12 110.96 39.01
N GLN A 354 30.51 109.94 39.80
CA GLN A 354 30.72 110.15 41.24
C GLN A 354 31.91 111.07 41.49
N ASP A 355 33.02 110.90 40.76
CA ASP A 355 34.21 111.76 40.87
C ASP A 355 33.87 113.21 40.49
N GLU A 356 33.25 113.45 39.34
CA GLU A 356 32.77 114.78 38.91
C GLU A 356 31.80 115.40 39.92
N LYS A 357 30.90 114.58 40.51
CA LYS A 357 29.98 115.05 41.54
C LYS A 357 30.71 115.45 42.83
N THR A 358 31.74 114.72 43.26
CA THR A 358 32.55 115.14 44.43
C THR A 358 33.28 116.45 44.15
N GLN A 359 33.83 116.63 42.95
CA GLN A 359 34.45 117.89 42.53
C GLN A 359 33.44 119.04 42.49
N LEU A 360 32.21 118.79 42.01
CA LEU A 360 31.13 119.78 42.00
C LEU A 360 30.68 120.16 43.41
N ASP A 361 30.56 119.19 44.33
CA ASP A 361 30.24 119.44 45.74
C ASP A 361 31.35 120.24 46.44
N GLU A 362 32.62 119.97 46.14
CA GLU A 362 33.77 120.74 46.64
C GLU A 362 33.81 122.17 46.08
N LEU A 363 33.64 122.34 44.76
CA LEU A 363 33.57 123.64 44.12
C LEU A 363 32.38 124.46 44.62
N SER A 364 31.24 123.83 44.88
CA SER A 364 30.05 124.48 45.44
C SER A 364 30.32 124.99 46.86
N ARG A 365 30.94 124.18 47.73
CA ARG A 365 31.37 124.62 49.08
C ARG A 365 32.35 125.79 49.01
N HIS A 366 33.31 125.76 48.09
CA HIS A 366 34.23 126.88 47.87
C HIS A 366 33.50 128.12 47.35
N HIS A 367 32.53 127.96 46.45
CA HIS A 367 31.72 129.07 45.95
C HIS A 367 30.86 129.71 47.05
N ASP A 368 30.20 128.91 47.88
CA ASP A 368 29.40 129.37 49.02
C ASP A 368 30.25 130.11 50.06
N ALA A 369 31.45 129.60 50.36
CA ALA A 369 32.41 130.27 51.22
C ALA A 369 32.86 131.63 50.64
N LEU A 370 33.22 131.67 49.35
CA LEU A 370 33.57 132.90 48.66
C LEU A 370 32.39 133.88 48.60
N GLN A 371 31.15 133.43 48.38
CA GLN A 371 29.96 134.29 48.43
C GLN A 371 29.77 134.91 49.81
N ALA A 372 29.97 134.14 50.89
CA ALA A 372 29.89 134.64 52.26
C ALA A 372 30.97 135.69 52.55
N GLU A 373 32.22 135.45 52.13
CA GLU A 373 33.31 136.43 52.23
C GLU A 373 33.03 137.70 51.42
N TRP A 374 32.55 137.57 50.18
CA TRP A 374 32.14 138.71 49.33
C TRP A 374 31.00 139.51 49.94
N ALA A 375 30.02 138.86 50.57
CA ALA A 375 28.94 139.54 51.27
C ALA A 375 29.45 140.35 52.47
N VAL A 376 30.40 139.80 53.24
CA VAL A 376 31.07 140.54 54.33
C VAL A 376 31.86 141.74 53.77
N ILE A 377 32.68 141.54 52.74
CA ILE A 377 33.47 142.60 52.10
C ILE A 377 32.57 143.72 51.57
N GLU A 378 31.43 143.40 50.95
CA GLU A 378 30.53 144.41 50.40
C GLU A 378 29.79 145.17 51.53
N VAL A 379 29.44 144.51 52.65
CA VAL A 379 28.92 145.19 53.85
C VAL A 379 29.98 146.10 54.48
N GLU A 380 31.22 145.64 54.62
CA GLU A 380 32.34 146.45 55.11
C GLU A 380 32.61 147.65 54.19
N ARG A 381 32.58 147.45 52.88
CA ARG A 381 32.75 148.50 51.88
C ARG A 381 31.61 149.52 51.95
N GLN A 382 30.36 149.08 52.06
CA GLN A 382 29.22 149.99 52.26
C GLN A 382 29.33 150.77 53.57
N ALA A 383 29.78 150.14 54.65
CA ALA A 383 30.06 150.81 55.93
C ALA A 383 31.22 151.83 55.81
N ALA A 384 32.30 151.49 55.09
CA ALA A 384 33.43 152.37 54.84
C ALA A 384 33.05 153.55 53.93
N GLU A 385 32.25 153.33 52.88
CA GLU A 385 31.69 154.40 52.04
C GLU A 385 30.74 155.30 52.84
N ALA A 386 29.89 154.74 53.70
CA ALA A 386 29.02 155.51 54.60
C ALA A 386 29.84 156.35 55.61
N GLN A 387 30.92 155.78 56.15
CA GLN A 387 31.81 156.49 57.06
C GLN A 387 32.63 157.59 56.35
N ARG A 388 33.10 157.36 55.12
CA ARG A 388 33.70 158.41 54.27
C ARG A 388 32.72 159.55 54.03
N LYS A 389 31.48 159.24 53.62
CA LYS A 389 30.40 160.24 53.43
C LYS A 389 30.09 161.01 54.72
N ARG A 390 30.15 160.38 55.90
CA ARG A 390 30.02 161.05 57.21
C ARG A 390 31.18 162.01 57.47
N VAL A 391 32.43 161.57 57.30
CA VAL A 391 33.62 162.42 57.49
C VAL A 391 33.63 163.59 56.51
N GLU A 392 33.30 163.37 55.24
CA GLU A 392 33.15 164.43 54.23
C GLU A 392 32.03 165.42 54.60
N ALA A 393 30.90 164.94 55.13
CA ALA A 393 29.82 165.81 55.60
C ALA A 393 30.21 166.64 56.84
N GLU A 394 30.96 166.07 57.78
CA GLU A 394 31.51 166.79 58.93
C GLU A 394 32.57 167.81 58.52
N GLN A 395 33.50 167.44 57.64
CA GLN A 395 34.47 168.38 57.05
C GLN A 395 33.76 169.50 56.31
N ALA A 396 32.73 169.21 55.49
CA ALA A 396 31.93 170.22 54.82
C ALA A 396 31.18 171.13 55.81
N ARG A 397 30.70 170.60 56.95
CA ARG A 397 30.12 171.39 58.05
C ARG A 397 31.16 172.29 58.71
N LEU A 398 32.36 171.79 59.00
CA LEU A 398 33.47 172.56 59.57
C LEU A 398 33.93 173.65 58.61
N HIS A 399 34.08 173.35 57.32
CA HIS A 399 34.40 174.34 56.28
C HIS A 399 33.30 175.40 56.14
N LYS A 400 32.01 175.03 56.21
CA LYS A 400 30.89 175.99 56.24
C LYS A 400 30.96 176.91 57.47
N ALA A 401 31.21 176.36 58.65
CA ALA A 401 31.36 177.14 59.89
C ALA A 401 32.56 178.10 59.81
N ALA A 402 33.73 177.61 59.37
CA ALA A 402 34.92 178.43 59.14
C ALA A 402 34.66 179.55 58.12
N THR A 403 33.91 179.26 57.05
CA THR A 403 33.51 180.25 56.03
C THR A 403 32.59 181.31 56.62
N GLN A 404 31.63 180.95 57.48
CA GLN A 404 30.76 181.90 58.18
C GLN A 404 31.56 182.82 59.13
N ILE A 405 32.50 182.26 59.91
CA ILE A 405 33.38 183.04 60.80
C ILE A 405 34.24 184.01 59.98
N GLN A 406 34.86 183.55 58.89
CA GLN A 406 35.64 184.39 57.98
C GLN A 406 34.79 185.50 57.33
N ALA A 407 33.55 185.20 56.93
CA ALA A 407 32.62 186.16 56.34
C ALA A 407 32.19 187.23 57.37
N ALA A 408 31.88 186.82 58.61
CA ALA A 408 31.54 187.73 59.69
C ALA A 408 32.69 188.71 60.01
N TRP A 409 33.93 188.20 60.10
CA TRP A 409 35.13 189.00 60.34
C TRP A 409 35.44 189.96 59.18
N ARG A 410 35.42 189.47 57.93
CA ARG A 410 35.60 190.31 56.72
C ARG A 410 34.54 191.41 56.64
N GLY A 411 33.28 191.08 56.97
CA GLY A 411 32.18 192.05 57.07
C GLY A 411 32.42 193.12 58.13
N TYR A 412 32.86 192.75 59.33
CA TYR A 412 33.22 193.69 60.40
C TYR A 412 34.36 194.63 59.98
N ALA A 413 35.46 194.08 59.45
CA ALA A 413 36.62 194.86 59.00
C ALA A 413 36.26 195.86 57.88
N THR A 414 35.35 195.47 56.97
CA THR A 414 34.91 196.32 55.85
C THR A 414 34.02 197.46 56.32
N ARG A 415 33.07 197.20 57.23
CA ARG A 415 32.22 198.23 57.85
C ARG A 415 33.03 199.25 58.66
N LYS A 416 34.10 198.82 59.34
CA LYS A 416 35.03 199.72 60.04
C LYS A 416 35.78 200.66 59.09
N LYS A 417 36.17 200.20 57.88
CA LYS A 417 36.88 201.01 56.87
C LYS A 417 35.99 202.00 56.11
N LEU A 418 34.70 201.69 55.91
CA LEU A 418 33.77 202.58 55.20
C LEU A 418 33.32 203.79 56.05
N ARG A 419 33.18 203.61 57.37
CA ARG A 419 32.71 204.68 58.28
C ARG A 419 33.69 205.86 58.43
N LEU A 420 34.98 205.66 58.13
CA LEU A 420 36.03 206.69 58.20
C LEU A 420 36.18 207.54 56.92
N LYS A 421 35.50 207.21 55.82
CA LYS A 421 35.66 207.88 54.51
C LYS A 421 34.50 208.80 54.11
N ALA A 422 33.47 208.94 54.94
CA ALA A 422 32.21 209.60 54.55
C ALA A 422 32.10 211.10 54.93
N VAL A 423 33.11 211.69 55.58
CA VAL A 423 33.00 213.03 56.21
C VAL A 423 33.44 214.19 55.30
N GLU A 424 34.25 213.97 54.26
CA GLU A 424 34.73 215.07 53.40
C GLU A 424 34.51 214.88 51.88
N ARG A 425 34.13 216.01 51.25
CA ARG A 425 34.02 216.31 49.80
C ARG A 425 32.76 215.78 49.07
N LYS A 426 32.02 216.72 48.48
CA LYS A 426 30.89 216.49 47.54
C LYS A 426 31.17 217.15 46.18
N LYS A 427 30.77 216.43 45.11
CA LYS A 427 30.49 216.88 43.72
C LYS A 427 31.65 216.91 42.68
N GLY A 428 31.70 215.86 41.83
CA GLY A 428 32.03 215.99 40.38
C GLY A 428 33.33 215.37 39.81
N SER A 429 33.35 214.07 39.48
CA SER A 429 34.27 213.32 38.55
C SER A 429 33.90 211.81 38.64
N GLY A 430 34.16 210.86 37.72
CA GLY A 430 34.98 210.81 36.50
C GLY A 430 34.77 209.49 35.71
N LYS A 431 35.70 209.11 34.81
CA LYS A 431 35.46 208.28 33.60
C LYS A 431 36.32 206.99 33.51
N SER A 432 35.70 205.88 33.07
CA SER A 432 36.23 204.64 32.42
C SER A 432 37.47 203.84 32.93
N SER A 433 37.30 202.52 33.08
CA SER A 433 38.24 201.35 32.91
C SER A 433 38.03 200.30 34.02
N GLY A 434 38.24 198.98 33.89
CA GLY A 434 38.54 198.09 32.75
C GLY A 434 39.12 196.73 33.24
N LYS A 435 39.09 195.67 32.38
CA LYS A 435 40.00 194.48 32.34
C LYS A 435 39.62 193.11 33.00
N LYS A 436 39.22 192.18 32.10
CA LYS A 436 39.59 190.73 31.92
C LYS A 436 39.29 189.60 32.95
N GLY A 437 38.83 188.46 32.37
CA GLY A 437 38.96 187.06 32.86
C GLY A 437 37.65 186.28 32.74
N ALA A 438 37.36 185.40 31.76
CA ALA A 438 37.91 184.06 31.49
C ALA A 438 37.65 183.06 32.65
N LYS A 439 37.20 181.80 32.46
CA LYS A 439 37.19 180.89 31.29
C LYS A 439 36.20 179.70 31.55
N LYS A 440 35.82 178.97 30.49
CA LYS A 440 35.46 177.52 30.36
C LYS A 440 35.21 176.65 31.63
N ALA A 441 34.34 175.64 31.61
CA ALA A 441 33.46 175.07 30.57
C ALA A 441 32.29 174.33 31.23
#